data_AF-A0A0F8Z088-F1
#
_entry.id   AF-A0A0F8Z088-F1
#
_cell.length_a   1.000
_cell.length_b   1.000
_cell.length_c   1.000
_cell.angle_alpha   90.00
_cell.angle_beta   90.00
_cell.angle_gamma   90.00
#
_symmetry.space_group_name_H-M   'P 1'
#
loop_
_entity.id
_entity.type
_entity.pdbx_description
1 polymer ?
#
loop_
_entity_poly.entity_id
_entity_poly.type
_entity_poly.pdbx_seq_one_letter_code
_entity_poly.pdbx_strand_id
1 'polypeptide(L)'
;EFLKTRTRRFTDLQSIKYADDLERILQTGIVEGKTVAEISGEFKKLMGWEKEGYRATRIARTEVISVSNQARHDSYIEAGVPKKSWSSARTGDLREEHLAYDFVTSAEPIPISEEFEVVPGVVGGPANTGQADHDINCRCTERPERDDE
;
A
#
# COMPACT_ATOMS: atom_id res chain seq x y z
N GLU A 1 -6.43 -2.79 -14.16
CA GLU A 1 -5.03 -2.60 -14.59
C GLU A 1 -4.00 -2.50 -13.45
N PHE A 2 -4.07 -1.53 -12.53
CA PHE A 2 -3.01 -1.32 -11.52
C PHE A 2 -2.64 -2.56 -10.68
N LEU A 3 -3.63 -3.18 -10.01
CA LEU A 3 -3.41 -4.38 -9.17
C LEU A 3 -2.78 -5.53 -9.97
N LYS A 4 -3.30 -5.79 -11.17
CA LYS A 4 -2.81 -6.87 -12.05
C LYS A 4 -1.34 -6.68 -12.42
N THR A 5 -0.97 -5.49 -12.87
CA THR A 5 0.42 -5.17 -13.24
C THR A 5 1.36 -5.32 -12.05
N ARG A 6 0.94 -4.82 -10.88
CA ARG A 6 1.74 -4.88 -9.66
C ARG A 6 1.92 -6.32 -9.17
N THR A 7 0.82 -7.07 -9.02
CA THR A 7 0.85 -8.44 -8.54
C THR A 7 1.69 -9.33 -9.45
N ARG A 8 1.61 -9.16 -10.78
CA ARG A 8 2.46 -9.89 -11.73
C ARG A 8 3.94 -9.60 -11.55
N ARG A 9 4.32 -8.32 -11.45
CA ARG A 9 5.70 -7.93 -11.16
C ARG A 9 6.21 -8.58 -9.86
N PHE A 10 5.37 -8.60 -8.82
CA PHE A 10 5.71 -9.23 -7.56
C PHE A 10 5.91 -10.76 -7.71
N THR A 11 4.98 -11.45 -8.37
CA THR A 11 5.05 -12.91 -8.53
C THR A 11 6.23 -13.34 -9.39
N ASP A 12 6.57 -12.55 -10.41
CA ASP A 12 7.74 -12.79 -11.27
C ASP A 12 9.03 -12.66 -10.47
N LEU A 13 9.18 -11.58 -9.68
CA LEU A 13 10.34 -11.36 -8.82
C LEU A 13 10.51 -12.44 -7.74
N GLN A 14 9.42 -13.04 -7.28
CA GLN A 14 9.43 -14.07 -6.24
C GLN A 14 9.33 -15.50 -6.78
N SER A 15 9.31 -15.68 -8.10
CA SER A 15 9.13 -16.99 -8.75
C SER A 15 7.90 -17.76 -8.21
N ILE A 16 6.81 -17.04 -7.92
CA ILE A 16 5.58 -17.64 -7.41
C ILE A 16 4.82 -18.27 -8.57
N LYS A 17 4.67 -19.61 -8.52
CA LYS A 17 3.99 -20.40 -9.56
C LYS A 17 2.49 -20.12 -9.69
N TYR A 18 1.87 -19.52 -8.67
CA TYR A 18 0.43 -19.32 -8.55
C TYR A 18 0.01 -17.85 -8.77
N ALA A 19 0.62 -17.17 -9.75
CA ALA A 19 0.40 -15.76 -9.99
C ALA A 19 -1.08 -15.42 -10.27
N ASP A 20 -1.73 -16.19 -11.15
CA ASP A 20 -3.14 -15.97 -11.52
C ASP A 20 -4.09 -16.23 -10.33
N ASP A 21 -3.79 -17.23 -9.49
CA ASP A 21 -4.57 -17.50 -8.29
C ASP A 21 -4.40 -16.41 -7.22
N LEU A 22 -3.19 -15.89 -7.05
CA LEU A 22 -2.94 -14.76 -6.15
C LEU A 22 -3.66 -13.50 -6.63
N GLU A 23 -3.58 -13.18 -7.93
CA GLU A 23 -4.32 -12.08 -8.54
C GLU A 23 -5.83 -12.21 -8.26
N ARG A 24 -6.39 -13.41 -8.48
CA ARG A 24 -7.81 -13.69 -8.21
C ARG A 24 -8.17 -13.51 -6.73
N ILE A 25 -7.38 -14.06 -5.81
CA ILE A 25 -7.62 -13.93 -4.36
C ILE A 25 -7.61 -12.45 -3.95
N LEU A 26 -6.65 -11.67 -4.45
CA LEU A 26 -6.56 -10.23 -4.16
C LEU A 26 -7.73 -9.46 -4.74
N GLN A 27 -8.07 -9.69 -6.01
CA GLN A 27 -9.18 -9.01 -6.69
C GLN A 27 -10.51 -9.30 -5.99
N THR A 28 -10.84 -10.58 -5.78
CA THR A 28 -12.06 -10.99 -5.09
C THR A 28 -12.09 -10.45 -3.66
N GLY A 29 -10.97 -10.55 -2.93
CA GLY A 29 -10.89 -10.05 -1.57
C GLY A 29 -11.12 -8.55 -1.45
N ILE A 30 -10.56 -7.76 -2.37
CA ILE A 30 -10.77 -6.30 -2.40
C ILE A 30 -12.22 -5.96 -2.74
N VAL A 31 -12.80 -6.61 -3.75
CA VAL A 31 -14.19 -6.38 -4.17
C VAL A 31 -15.20 -6.78 -3.09
N GLU A 32 -14.95 -7.88 -2.39
CA GLU A 32 -15.81 -8.37 -1.30
C GLU A 32 -15.57 -7.64 0.03
N GLY A 33 -14.62 -6.69 0.09
CA GLY A 33 -14.28 -5.95 1.30
C GLY A 33 -13.62 -6.81 2.39
N LYS A 34 -12.95 -7.91 2.00
CA LYS A 34 -12.21 -8.77 2.94
C LYS A 34 -11.06 -8.01 3.59
N THR A 35 -10.81 -8.37 4.84
CA THR A 35 -9.65 -7.89 5.59
C THR A 35 -8.35 -8.52 5.06
N VAL A 36 -7.22 -7.86 5.33
CA VAL A 36 -5.88 -8.41 5.04
C VAL A 36 -5.67 -9.78 5.69
N ALA A 37 -6.26 -10.02 6.87
CA ALA A 37 -6.14 -11.30 7.56
C ALA A 37 -6.86 -12.43 6.82
N GLU A 38 -8.05 -12.17 6.28
CA GLU A 38 -8.82 -13.13 5.49
C GLU A 38 -8.12 -13.46 4.16
N ILE A 39 -7.69 -12.42 3.43
CA ILE A 39 -6.93 -12.57 2.19
C ILE A 39 -5.62 -13.35 2.44
N SER A 40 -4.90 -13.02 3.51
CA SER A 40 -3.70 -13.76 3.93
C SER A 40 -4.01 -15.23 4.24
N GLY A 41 -5.14 -15.51 4.89
CA GLY A 41 -5.59 -16.87 5.19
C GLY A 41 -5.85 -17.70 3.93
N GLU A 42 -6.51 -17.12 2.93
CA GLU A 42 -6.74 -17.78 1.63
C GLU A 42 -5.43 -18.04 0.89
N PHE A 43 -4.56 -17.03 0.84
CA PHE A 43 -3.26 -17.17 0.19
C PHE A 43 -2.35 -18.19 0.89
N LYS A 44 -2.36 -18.22 2.23
CA LYS A 44 -1.63 -19.21 3.03
C LYS A 44 -2.05 -20.64 2.69
N LYS A 45 -3.37 -20.87 2.52
CA LYS A 45 -3.91 -22.18 2.12
C LYS A 45 -3.44 -22.57 0.72
N LEU A 46 -3.49 -21.64 -0.24
CA LEU A 46 -3.02 -21.87 -1.61
C LEU A 46 -1.54 -22.29 -1.65
N MET A 47 -0.70 -21.62 -0.86
CA MET A 47 0.75 -21.86 -0.85
C MET A 47 1.18 -23.07 0.01
N GLY A 48 0.27 -23.66 0.79
CA GLY A 48 0.63 -24.68 1.79
C GLY A 48 1.55 -24.16 2.89
N TRP A 49 1.58 -22.84 3.12
CA TRP A 49 2.51 -22.16 4.04
C TRP A 49 2.01 -22.21 5.48
N GLU A 50 1.72 -23.41 6.00
CA GLU A 50 1.19 -23.56 7.35
C GLU A 50 2.10 -22.94 8.42
N LYS A 51 3.43 -23.03 8.22
CA LYS A 51 4.46 -22.53 9.14
C LYS A 51 5.00 -21.14 8.76
N GLU A 52 4.79 -20.70 7.53
CA GLU A 52 5.28 -19.41 6.99
C GLU A 52 4.19 -18.34 6.88
N GLY A 53 3.18 -18.39 7.75
CA GLY A 53 2.03 -17.47 7.72
C GLY A 53 2.39 -15.98 7.74
N TYR A 54 3.56 -15.62 8.29
CA TYR A 54 4.06 -14.25 8.25
C TYR A 54 4.33 -13.75 6.82
N ARG A 55 4.72 -14.65 5.89
CA ARG A 55 4.98 -14.30 4.48
C ARG A 55 3.67 -13.96 3.78
N ALA A 56 2.66 -14.81 3.95
CA ALA A 56 1.33 -14.58 3.41
C ALA A 56 0.77 -13.23 3.87
N THR A 57 0.90 -12.90 5.16
CA THR A 57 0.42 -11.63 5.71
C THR A 57 1.18 -10.43 5.15
N ARG A 58 2.51 -10.52 4.99
CA ARG A 58 3.30 -9.42 4.40
C ARG A 58 2.91 -9.18 2.95
N ILE A 59 2.70 -10.24 2.18
CA ILE A 59 2.31 -10.15 0.77
C ILE A 59 0.91 -9.55 0.65
N ALA A 60 -0.07 -10.14 1.34
CA ALA A 60 -1.44 -9.63 1.34
C ALA A 60 -1.50 -8.16 1.77
N ARG A 61 -0.77 -7.78 2.82
CA ARG A 61 -0.71 -6.38 3.27
C ARG A 61 -0.10 -5.46 2.21
N THR A 62 1.01 -5.85 1.61
CA THR A 62 1.72 -5.02 0.62
C THR A 62 0.83 -4.75 -0.59
N GLU A 63 0.16 -5.78 -1.11
CA GLU A 63 -0.71 -5.65 -2.28
C GLU A 63 -1.99 -4.87 -1.96
N VAL A 64 -2.67 -5.18 -0.85
CA VAL A 64 -3.92 -4.52 -0.48
C VAL A 64 -3.72 -3.04 -0.15
N ILE A 65 -2.69 -2.70 0.63
CA ILE A 65 -2.42 -1.30 1.01
C ILE A 65 -1.99 -0.48 -0.20
N SER A 66 -1.16 -1.03 -1.08
CA SER A 66 -0.78 -0.38 -2.34
C SER A 66 -2.01 -0.01 -3.18
N VAL A 67 -2.91 -0.97 -3.43
CA VAL A 67 -4.14 -0.71 -4.21
C VAL A 67 -5.06 0.27 -3.49
N SER A 68 -5.23 0.12 -2.18
CA SER A 68 -6.10 1.00 -1.40
C SER A 68 -5.64 2.46 -1.44
N ASN A 69 -4.32 2.68 -1.36
CA ASN A 69 -3.77 4.03 -1.44
C ASN A 69 -3.81 4.60 -2.85
N GLN A 70 -3.59 3.79 -3.89
CA GLN A 70 -3.77 4.25 -5.26
C GLN A 70 -5.23 4.65 -5.52
N ALA A 71 -6.19 3.82 -5.10
CA ALA A 71 -7.62 4.13 -5.27
C ALA A 71 -8.04 5.39 -4.50
N ARG A 72 -7.51 5.60 -3.29
CA ARG A 72 -7.71 6.85 -2.53
C ARG A 72 -7.16 8.06 -3.28
N HIS A 73 -5.94 7.96 -3.78
CA HIS A 73 -5.29 9.02 -4.52
C HIS A 73 -6.10 9.44 -5.75
N ASP A 74 -6.52 8.45 -6.56
CA ASP A 74 -7.36 8.67 -7.73
C ASP A 74 -8.71 9.33 -7.32
N SER A 75 -9.32 8.85 -6.23
CA SER A 75 -10.57 9.43 -5.71
C SER A 75 -10.39 10.87 -5.22
N TYR A 76 -9.25 11.22 -4.63
CA TYR A 76 -8.96 12.58 -4.18
C TYR A 76 -8.77 13.54 -5.36
N ILE A 77 -8.12 13.09 -6.43
CA ILE A 77 -8.03 13.84 -7.68
C ILE A 77 -9.43 14.10 -8.26
N GLU A 78 -10.26 13.06 -8.37
CA GLU A 78 -11.63 13.18 -8.90
C GLU A 78 -12.51 14.09 -8.03
N ALA A 79 -12.32 14.07 -6.71
CA ALA A 79 -13.02 14.91 -5.77
C ALA A 79 -12.49 16.36 -5.70
N GLY A 80 -11.41 16.69 -6.42
CA GLY A 80 -10.82 18.02 -6.41
C GLY A 80 -10.14 18.39 -5.08
N VAL A 81 -9.65 17.41 -4.34
CA VAL A 81 -8.88 17.66 -3.11
C VAL A 81 -7.60 18.42 -3.47
N PRO A 82 -7.32 19.59 -2.85
CA PRO A 82 -6.18 20.41 -3.26
C PRO A 82 -4.85 19.91 -2.71
N LYS A 83 -4.86 19.35 -1.49
CA LYS A 83 -3.66 18.95 -0.77
C LYS A 83 -3.82 17.59 -0.10
N LYS A 84 -2.68 16.96 0.18
CA LYS A 84 -2.59 15.67 0.84
C LYS A 84 -1.45 15.66 1.85
N SER A 85 -1.56 14.74 2.79
CA SER A 85 -0.50 14.42 3.75
C SER A 85 -0.33 12.92 3.89
N TRP A 86 0.83 12.55 4.44
CA TRP A 86 1.18 11.18 4.77
C TRP A 86 0.67 10.87 6.18
N SER A 87 -0.10 9.80 6.33
CA SER A 87 -0.53 9.34 7.65
C SER A 87 0.13 8.01 7.97
N SER A 88 1.04 8.02 8.94
CA SER A 88 1.68 6.80 9.39
C SER A 88 0.75 6.00 10.31
N ALA A 89 0.96 4.68 10.37
CA ALA A 89 0.18 3.83 11.28
C ALA A 89 0.51 4.04 12.77
N ARG A 90 1.59 4.77 13.08
CA ARG A 90 2.10 5.05 14.44
C ARG A 90 2.19 3.82 15.34
N THR A 91 2.53 2.67 14.75
CA THR A 91 2.78 1.40 15.46
C THR A 91 4.26 1.27 15.83
N GLY A 92 4.60 0.48 16.86
CA GLY A 92 5.98 0.32 17.35
C GLY A 92 7.02 -0.19 16.33
N ASP A 93 6.59 -0.81 15.22
CA ASP A 93 7.47 -1.32 14.16
C ASP A 93 7.53 -0.39 12.92
N LEU A 94 7.30 0.92 13.09
CA LEU A 94 7.33 1.86 11.97
C LEU A 94 8.76 2.25 11.59
N ARG A 95 8.96 2.59 10.32
CA ARG A 95 10.21 3.17 9.82
C ARG A 95 10.29 4.64 10.21
N GLU A 96 11.44 5.10 10.70
CA GLU A 96 11.61 6.47 11.19
C GLU A 96 11.30 7.50 10.11
N GLU A 97 11.66 7.21 8.85
CA GLU A 97 11.42 8.07 7.70
C GLU A 97 9.92 8.26 7.44
N HIS A 98 9.12 7.20 7.61
CA HIS A 98 7.66 7.27 7.43
C HIS A 98 6.99 8.09 8.53
N LEU A 99 7.53 8.06 9.77
CA LEU A 99 7.03 8.87 10.87
C LEU A 99 7.43 10.34 10.69
N ALA A 100 8.66 10.59 10.26
CA ALA A 100 9.14 11.93 9.95
C ALA A 100 8.27 12.57 8.85
N TYR A 101 7.93 11.81 7.80
CA TYR A 101 7.07 12.31 6.73
C TYR A 101 5.63 12.59 7.17
N ASP A 102 5.08 11.76 8.07
CA ASP A 102 3.78 12.04 8.71
C ASP A 102 3.82 13.39 9.43
N PHE A 103 4.86 13.64 10.21
CA PHE A 103 5.02 14.92 10.92
C PHE A 103 5.16 16.11 9.96
N VAL A 104 6.05 16.02 8.97
CA VAL A 104 6.33 17.10 8.01
C VAL A 104 5.09 17.44 7.20
N THR A 105 4.47 16.44 6.56
CA THR A 105 3.32 16.69 5.67
C THR A 105 2.01 16.96 6.42
N SER A 106 1.92 16.59 7.71
CA SER A 106 0.81 17.05 8.55
C SER A 106 0.95 18.52 8.94
N ALA A 107 2.17 19.02 9.10
CA ALA A 107 2.42 20.44 9.40
C ALA A 107 2.32 21.31 8.14
N GLU A 108 2.83 20.80 7.01
CA GLU A 108 2.83 21.46 5.71
C GLU A 108 2.36 20.48 4.63
N PRO A 109 1.04 20.38 4.39
CA PRO A 109 0.49 19.53 3.35
C PRO A 109 1.00 19.89 1.96
N ILE A 110 1.28 18.86 1.15
CA ILE A 110 1.73 19.03 -0.23
C ILE A 110 0.54 19.06 -1.19
N PRO A 111 0.65 19.71 -2.36
CA PRO A 111 -0.36 19.64 -3.41
C PRO A 111 -0.69 18.19 -3.81
N ILE A 112 -1.96 17.91 -4.14
CA ILE A 112 -2.39 16.58 -4.59
C ILE A 112 -1.58 16.06 -5.79
N SER A 113 -1.15 16.98 -6.66
CA SER A 113 -0.37 16.72 -7.87
C SER A 113 1.10 16.38 -7.63
N GLU A 114 1.62 16.62 -6.42
CA GLU A 114 3.02 16.34 -6.08
C GLU A 114 3.16 14.93 -5.49
N GLU A 115 4.28 14.27 -5.74
CA GLU A 115 4.60 12.99 -5.10
C GLU A 115 5.25 13.22 -3.73
N PHE A 116 5.03 12.30 -2.79
CA PHE A 116 5.80 12.31 -1.55
C PHE A 116 7.23 11.83 -1.85
N GLU A 117 8.24 12.60 -1.46
CA GLU A 117 9.66 12.20 -1.53
C GLU A 117 10.11 11.71 -0.15
N VAL A 118 9.89 10.43 0.15
CA VAL A 118 10.07 9.84 1.49
C VAL A 118 11.53 9.95 1.97
N VAL A 119 12.48 9.73 1.06
CA VAL A 119 13.91 9.99 1.21
C VAL A 119 14.45 10.47 -0.16
N PRO A 120 15.64 11.09 -0.25
CA PRO A 120 16.14 11.65 -1.50
C PRO A 120 16.11 10.64 -2.66
N GLY A 121 15.38 10.98 -3.72
CA GLY A 121 15.21 10.14 -4.91
C GLY A 121 14.22 8.98 -4.77
N VAL A 122 13.45 8.91 -3.68
CA VAL A 122 12.40 7.90 -3.44
C VAL A 122 11.05 8.57 -3.37
N VAL A 123 10.37 8.58 -4.53
CA VAL A 123 9.12 9.29 -4.72
C VAL A 123 7.94 8.33 -4.86
N GLY A 124 6.80 8.72 -4.30
CA GLY A 124 5.52 8.03 -4.49
C GLY A 124 4.67 7.93 -3.22
N GLY A 125 3.48 7.37 -3.38
CA GLY A 125 2.50 7.23 -2.31
C GLY A 125 2.85 6.16 -1.26
N PRO A 126 2.12 6.09 -0.14
CA PRO A 126 2.24 5.01 0.83
C PRO A 126 2.05 3.63 0.20
N ALA A 127 3.06 2.77 0.34
CA ALA A 127 3.18 1.45 -0.30
C ALA A 127 3.31 1.48 -1.85
N ASN A 128 3.60 2.65 -2.42
CA ASN A 128 3.71 2.89 -3.86
C ASN A 128 4.94 3.74 -4.24
N THR A 129 6.04 3.69 -3.48
CA THR A 129 7.27 4.42 -3.81
C THR A 129 8.13 3.70 -4.86
N GLY A 130 7.82 2.43 -5.13
CA GLY A 130 8.60 1.59 -6.04
C GLY A 130 9.88 1.03 -5.43
N GLN A 131 10.19 1.38 -4.18
CA GLN A 131 11.29 0.80 -3.42
C GLN A 131 10.78 -0.17 -2.36
N ALA A 132 11.27 -1.42 -2.44
CA ALA A 132 10.85 -2.52 -1.56
C ALA A 132 10.95 -2.15 -0.07
N ASP A 133 12.01 -1.43 0.31
CA ASP A 133 12.26 -1.04 1.70
C ASP A 133 11.21 -0.06 2.22
N HIS A 134 10.57 0.74 1.37
CA HIS A 134 9.51 1.67 1.76
C HIS A 134 8.10 1.13 1.46
N ASP A 135 7.97 0.10 0.62
CA ASP A 135 6.67 -0.42 0.21
C ASP A 135 6.22 -1.66 0.99
N ILE A 136 7.15 -2.59 1.22
CA ILE A 136 6.81 -3.90 1.78
C ILE A 136 6.30 -3.73 3.21
N ASN A 137 5.19 -4.42 3.51
CA ASN A 137 4.60 -4.46 4.85
C ASN A 137 4.21 -3.07 5.40
N CYS A 138 4.13 -2.06 4.53
CA CYS A 138 3.68 -0.73 4.88
C CYS A 138 2.23 -0.76 5.38
N ARG A 139 1.91 0.14 6.30
CA ARG A 139 0.57 0.31 6.91
C ARG A 139 0.10 1.77 6.84
N CYS A 140 0.87 2.62 6.18
CA CYS A 140 0.61 4.05 6.06
C CYS A 140 -0.48 4.29 5.01
N THR A 141 -1.14 5.45 5.10
CA THR A 141 -2.20 5.88 4.18
C THR A 141 -2.02 7.32 3.75
N GLU A 142 -2.52 7.64 2.56
CA GLU A 142 -2.68 9.03 2.12
C GLU A 142 -3.92 9.63 2.79
N ARG A 143 -3.78 10.84 3.34
CA ARG A 143 -4.84 11.61 3.98
C ARG A 143 -5.14 12.86 3.13
N PRO A 144 -6.40 13.16 2.82
CA PRO A 144 -6.74 14.41 2.14
C PRO A 144 -6.74 15.54 3.16
N GLU A 145 -6.21 16.69 2.76
CA GLU A 145 -6.26 17.91 3.55
C GLU A 145 -7.21 18.87 2.84
N ARG A 146 -8.24 19.31 3.54
CA ARG A 146 -9.11 20.37 3.05
C ARG A 146 -8.51 21.68 3.50
N ASP A 147 -8.62 22.71 2.66
CA ASP A 147 -8.44 24.06 3.18
C ASP A 147 -9.63 24.28 4.12
N ASP A 148 -9.36 24.41 5.41
CA ASP A 148 -10.36 24.81 6.39
C ASP A 148 -10.74 26.27 6.06
N GLU A 149 -11.90 26.48 5.44
CA GLU A 149 -12.54 27.81 5.36
C GLU A 149 -13.06 28.26 6.73
#